data_AF-A0A6P5PSU6-F1
#
_entry.id   AF-A0A6P5PSU6-F1
#
_cell.length_a   1.000
_cell.length_b   1.000
_cell.length_c   1.000
_cell.angle_alpha   90.00
_cell.angle_beta   90.00
_cell.angle_gamma   90.00
#
_symmetry.space_group_name_H-M   'P 1'
#
loop_
_entity.id
_entity.type
_entity.pdbx_description
1 polymer ?
#
loop_
_entity_poly.entity_id
_entity_poly.type
_entity_poly.pdbx_seq_one_letter_code
_entity_poly.pdbx_strand_id
1 'polypeptide(L)'
;MPTETERCIESLIAVFQKYSGKDGNNTKLSKTEFLSFMNTELAAFTKNQKDPGVLDRMMKKLDLNCDGQLDFQEFLNLIGGLAIACHDSFLQTSQKRI
;
A
#
# COMPACT_ATOMS: atom_id res chain seq x y z
N MET A 1 -24.20 -11.22 -7.91
CA MET A 1 -22.91 -10.88 -8.54
C MET A 1 -22.42 -9.61 -7.88
N PRO A 2 -21.19 -9.57 -7.35
CA PRO A 2 -20.66 -8.36 -6.74
C PRO A 2 -20.53 -7.26 -7.79
N THR A 3 -20.81 -6.03 -7.37
CA THR A 3 -20.55 -4.79 -8.11
C THR A 3 -19.05 -4.58 -8.30
N GLU A 4 -18.66 -3.66 -9.18
CA GLU A 4 -17.24 -3.36 -9.42
C GLU A 4 -16.55 -2.87 -8.15
N THR A 5 -17.19 -1.99 -7.38
CA THR A 5 -16.66 -1.49 -6.10
C THR A 5 -16.45 -2.62 -5.09
N GLU A 6 -17.42 -3.53 -4.96
CA GLU A 6 -17.30 -4.70 -4.08
C GLU A 6 -16.11 -5.58 -4.48
N ARG A 7 -15.92 -5.84 -5.79
CA ARG A 7 -14.76 -6.60 -6.28
C ARG A 7 -13.43 -5.90 -6.01
N CYS A 8 -13.37 -4.57 -6.09
CA CYS A 8 -12.17 -3.82 -5.74
C CYS A 8 -11.85 -3.95 -4.24
N ILE A 9 -12.85 -3.87 -3.38
CA ILE A 9 -12.70 -4.06 -1.93
C ILE A 9 -12.22 -5.49 -1.64
N GLU A 10 -12.87 -6.50 -2.22
CA GLU A 10 -12.46 -7.91 -2.12
C GLU A 10 -11.01 -8.12 -2.57
N SER A 11 -10.61 -7.47 -3.66
CA SER A 11 -9.23 -7.54 -4.18
C SER A 11 -8.22 -6.93 -3.21
N LEU A 12 -8.53 -5.80 -2.59
CA LEU A 12 -7.64 -5.17 -1.60
C LEU A 12 -7.47 -6.05 -0.35
N ILE A 13 -8.56 -6.65 0.13
CA ILE A 13 -8.53 -7.59 1.26
C ILE A 13 -7.67 -8.81 0.90
N ALA A 14 -7.90 -9.40 -0.28
CA ALA A 14 -7.16 -10.58 -0.74
C ALA A 14 -5.65 -10.29 -0.87
N VAL A 15 -5.28 -9.11 -1.38
CA VAL A 15 -3.87 -8.68 -1.44
C VAL A 15 -3.28 -8.54 -0.05
N PHE A 16 -3.97 -7.87 0.89
CA PHE A 16 -3.47 -7.76 2.26
C PHE A 16 -3.23 -9.13 2.88
N GLN A 17 -4.23 -10.03 2.78
CA GLN A 17 -4.16 -11.38 3.32
C GLN A 17 -3.08 -12.26 2.68
N LYS A 18 -2.77 -12.04 1.40
CA LYS A 18 -1.68 -12.73 0.67
C LYS A 18 -0.30 -12.42 1.28
N TYR A 19 -0.10 -11.23 1.83
CA TYR A 19 1.19 -10.83 2.40
C TYR A 19 1.26 -10.98 3.92
N SER A 20 0.14 -10.89 4.64
CA SER A 20 0.08 -11.10 6.10
C SER A 20 0.17 -12.57 6.49
N GLY A 21 0.67 -12.85 7.70
CA GLY A 21 0.63 -14.18 8.31
C GLY A 21 1.81 -15.10 7.97
N LYS A 22 2.81 -14.62 7.22
CA LYS A 22 4.06 -15.36 7.00
C LYS A 22 4.88 -15.50 8.29
N ASP A 23 4.68 -14.59 9.24
CA ASP A 23 5.31 -14.61 10.57
C ASP A 23 4.41 -15.22 11.67
N GLY A 24 3.23 -15.73 11.30
CA GLY A 24 2.24 -16.29 12.23
C GLY A 24 1.16 -15.31 12.68
N ASN A 25 1.27 -14.00 12.38
CA ASN A 25 0.19 -13.04 12.60
C ASN A 25 -0.52 -12.71 11.28
N ASN A 26 -1.71 -13.28 11.07
CA ASN A 26 -2.51 -13.05 9.85
C ASN A 26 -3.37 -11.78 9.88
N THR A 27 -3.27 -10.96 10.93
CA THR A 27 -4.09 -9.74 11.08
C THR A 27 -3.34 -8.45 10.73
N LYS A 28 -2.00 -8.53 10.62
CA LYS A 28 -1.13 -7.38 10.37
C LYS A 28 0.00 -7.75 9.41
N LEU A 29 0.62 -6.74 8.83
CA LEU A 29 1.85 -6.88 8.06
C LEU A 29 3.04 -6.48 8.93
N SER A 30 3.91 -7.42 9.21
CA SER A 30 5.25 -7.12 9.73
C SER A 30 6.03 -6.26 8.73
N LYS A 31 7.12 -5.64 9.22
CA LYS A 31 8.06 -4.90 8.36
C LYS A 31 8.53 -5.73 7.17
N THR A 32 8.85 -7.01 7.36
CA THR A 32 9.33 -7.89 6.27
C THR A 32 8.24 -8.17 5.24
N GLU A 33 7.01 -8.39 5.69
CA GLU A 33 5.86 -8.61 4.79
C GLU A 33 5.50 -7.34 4.02
N PHE A 34 5.52 -6.18 4.69
CA PHE A 34 5.35 -4.88 4.05
C PHE A 34 6.39 -4.64 2.94
N LEU A 35 7.67 -4.94 3.20
CA LEU A 35 8.73 -4.85 2.19
C LEU A 35 8.48 -5.81 1.02
N SER A 36 8.00 -7.03 1.30
CA SER A 36 7.64 -8.00 0.26
C SER A 36 6.48 -7.49 -0.61
N PHE A 37 5.45 -6.90 0.00
CA PHE A 37 4.33 -6.27 -0.69
C PHE A 37 4.81 -5.12 -1.59
N MET A 38 5.57 -4.16 -1.04
CA MET A 38 6.05 -3.00 -1.78
C MET A 38 6.91 -3.38 -2.98
N ASN A 39 7.79 -4.37 -2.84
CA ASN A 39 8.67 -4.80 -3.92
C ASN A 39 7.98 -5.65 -4.99
N THR A 40 6.79 -6.17 -4.71
CA THR A 40 6.06 -7.03 -5.64
C THR A 40 4.91 -6.28 -6.30
N GLU A 41 3.92 -5.85 -5.51
CA GLU A 41 2.71 -5.18 -6.03
C GLU A 41 3.00 -3.75 -6.46
N LEU A 42 3.95 -3.08 -5.78
CA LEU A 42 4.32 -1.67 -6.04
C LEU A 42 5.77 -1.55 -6.54
N ALA A 43 6.25 -2.54 -7.28
CA ALA A 43 7.64 -2.60 -7.75
C ALA A 43 8.07 -1.37 -8.55
N ALA A 44 7.15 -0.74 -9.31
CA ALA A 44 7.43 0.50 -10.03
C ALA A 44 7.73 1.68 -9.08
N PHE A 45 7.12 1.70 -7.91
CA PHE A 45 7.38 2.69 -6.87
C PHE A 45 8.74 2.46 -6.23
N THR A 46 9.09 1.21 -5.91
CA THR A 46 10.35 0.88 -5.22
C THR A 46 11.57 0.93 -6.14
N LYS A 47 11.46 0.48 -7.40
CA LYS A 47 12.58 0.46 -8.35
C LYS A 47 13.16 1.83 -8.68
N ASN A 48 12.34 2.87 -8.63
CA ASN A 48 12.77 4.23 -8.92
C ASN A 48 13.35 4.95 -7.70
N GLN A 49 13.39 4.29 -6.55
CA GLN A 49 13.75 4.92 -5.29
C GLN A 49 15.22 4.69 -4.94
N LYS A 50 15.97 5.80 -4.84
CA LYS A 50 17.42 5.79 -4.60
C LYS A 50 17.79 5.78 -3.12
N ASP A 51 16.85 6.11 -2.25
CA ASP A 51 17.06 6.14 -0.81
C ASP A 51 16.62 4.82 -0.17
N PRO A 52 17.55 4.00 0.34
CA PRO A 52 17.22 2.73 0.99
C PRO A 52 16.37 2.90 2.26
N GLY A 53 16.39 4.07 2.90
CA GLY A 53 15.61 4.36 4.11
C GLY A 53 14.16 4.79 3.85
N VAL A 54 13.74 4.92 2.59
CA VAL A 54 12.39 5.42 2.24
C VAL A 54 11.28 4.51 2.77
N LEU A 55 11.43 3.18 2.63
CA LEU A 55 10.43 2.21 3.03
C LEU A 55 10.33 2.12 4.55
N ASP A 56 11.45 2.24 5.24
CA ASP A 56 11.51 2.31 6.70
C ASP A 56 10.77 3.55 7.24
N ARG A 57 10.95 4.71 6.58
CA ARG A 57 10.22 5.92 6.96
C ARG A 57 8.73 5.85 6.62
N MET A 58 8.38 5.18 5.52
CA MET A 58 6.97 4.93 5.18
C MET A 58 6.31 4.03 6.21
N MET A 59 6.95 2.92 6.58
CA MET A 59 6.47 2.02 7.63
C MET A 59 6.19 2.80 8.91
N LYS A 60 7.18 3.57 9.40
CA LYS A 60 7.02 4.41 10.61
C LYS A 60 5.92 5.46 10.52
N LYS A 61 5.61 5.95 9.31
CA LYS A 61 4.55 6.94 9.10
C LYS A 61 3.16 6.29 9.08
N LEU A 62 3.08 5.05 8.60
CA LEU A 62 1.83 4.30 8.46
C LEU A 62 1.45 3.55 9.74
N ASP A 63 2.44 3.12 10.52
CA ASP A 63 2.29 2.50 11.84
C ASP A 63 1.87 3.57 12.86
N LEU A 64 0.57 3.85 12.90
CA LEU A 64 -0.03 4.91 13.71
C LEU A 64 -0.13 4.50 15.17
N ASN A 65 -0.33 3.21 15.42
CA ASN A 65 -0.40 2.67 16.78
C ASN A 65 0.99 2.35 17.38
N CYS A 66 2.06 2.44 16.57
CA CYS A 66 3.46 2.23 16.95
C CYS A 66 3.78 0.81 17.43
N ASP A 67 3.11 -0.21 16.91
CA ASP A 67 3.36 -1.61 17.27
C ASP A 67 4.41 -2.31 16.37
N GLY A 68 4.93 -1.60 15.37
CA GLY A 68 5.93 -2.10 14.44
C GLY A 68 5.37 -2.95 13.29
N GLN A 69 4.04 -3.03 13.16
CA GLN A 69 3.31 -3.73 12.12
C GLN A 69 2.27 -2.78 11.50
N LEU A 70 1.65 -3.19 10.40
CA LEU A 70 0.53 -2.46 9.79
C LEU A 70 -0.72 -3.31 9.86
N ASP A 71 -1.73 -2.86 10.59
CA ASP A 71 -3.07 -3.41 10.47
C ASP A 71 -3.74 -3.03 9.14
N PHE A 72 -4.94 -3.55 8.90
CA PHE A 72 -5.64 -3.29 7.63
C PHE A 72 -5.98 -1.81 7.42
N GLN A 73 -6.29 -1.06 8.48
CA GLN A 73 -6.58 0.37 8.38
C GLN A 73 -5.31 1.15 8.02
N GLU A 74 -4.19 0.83 8.66
CA GLU A 74 -2.87 1.43 8.38
C GLU A 74 -2.40 1.12 6.95
N PHE A 75 -2.64 -0.11 6.48
CA PHE A 75 -2.45 -0.48 5.08
C PHE A 75 -3.33 0.35 4.12
N LEU A 76 -4.61 0.53 4.43
CA LEU A 76 -5.51 1.35 3.60
C LEU A 76 -5.07 2.81 3.52
N ASN A 77 -4.41 3.36 4.54
CA ASN A 77 -3.85 4.72 4.49
C ASN A 77 -2.79 4.85 3.38
N LEU A 78 -1.97 3.81 3.16
CA LEU A 78 -1.02 3.79 2.03
C LEU A 78 -1.76 3.78 0.69
N ILE A 79 -2.73 2.88 0.54
CA ILE A 79 -3.50 2.73 -0.70
C ILE A 79 -4.25 4.02 -1.02
N GLY A 80 -4.90 4.63 -0.02
CA GLY A 80 -5.57 5.92 -0.16
C GLY A 80 -4.61 7.04 -0.56
N GLY A 81 -3.42 7.11 0.06
CA GLY A 81 -2.39 8.07 -0.31
C GLY A 81 -1.92 7.93 -1.77
N LEU A 82 -1.73 6.69 -2.24
CA LEU A 82 -1.37 6.41 -3.63
C LEU A 82 -2.52 6.75 -4.60
N ALA A 83 -3.76 6.42 -4.23
CA ALA A 83 -4.93 6.72 -5.04
C ALA A 83 -5.13 8.22 -5.24
N ILE A 84 -4.96 9.02 -4.17
CA ILE A 84 -5.01 10.49 -4.24
C ILE A 84 -3.91 11.01 -5.17
N ALA A 85 -2.66 10.56 -4.99
CA ALA A 85 -1.54 11.00 -5.83
C ALA A 85 -1.73 10.65 -7.33
N CYS A 86 -2.28 9.46 -7.62
CA CYS A 86 -2.63 9.06 -8.97
C CYS A 86 -3.75 9.93 -9.55
N HIS A 87 -4.82 10.15 -8.78
CA HIS A 87 -5.94 10.99 -9.16
C HIS A 87 -5.49 12.42 -9.52
N ASP A 88 -4.65 13.04 -8.67
CA ASP A 88 -4.08 14.36 -8.91
C ASP A 88 -3.22 14.40 -10.19
N SER A 89 -2.42 13.35 -10.41
CA SER A 89 -1.59 13.21 -11.62
C SER A 89 -2.44 13.14 -12.90
N PHE A 90 -3.57 12.44 -12.87
CA PHE A 90 -4.50 12.37 -14.00
C PHE A 90 -5.16 13.72 -14.29
N LEU A 91 -5.55 14.47 -13.25
CA LEU A 91 -6.12 15.81 -13.41
C LEU A 91 -5.11 16.79 -14.00
N GLN A 92 -3.85 16.78 -13.53
CA GLN A 92 -2.78 17.61 -14.08
C GLN A 92 -2.46 17.27 -15.53
N THR A 93 -2.49 16.00 -15.90
CA THR A 93 -2.26 15.55 -17.29
C THR A 93 -3.38 16.01 -18.22
N SER A 94 -4.61 16.12 -17.70
CA SER A 94 -5.77 16.62 -18.46
C SER A 94 -5.71 18.13 -18.70
N GLN A 95 -5.07 18.90 -17.80
CA GLN A 95 -4.89 20.35 -17.97
C GLN A 95 -3.74 20.72 -18.93
N LYS A 96 -2.72 19.87 -19.08
CA LYS A 96 -1.58 20.11 -19.99
C LYS A 96 -1.87 19.78 -21.48
N ARG A 97 -3.03 19.23 -21.79
CA ARG A 97 -3.45 18.90 -23.18
C ARG A 97 -4.34 19.97 -23.81
N ILE A 98 -4.43 21.15 -23.21
CA ILE A 98 -5.12 22.33 -23.75
C ILE A 98 -4.09 23.40 -24.10
#